data_AF-C1D089-F1
#
_entry.id   AF-C1D089-F1
#
_cell.length_a   1.000
_cell.length_b   1.000
_cell.length_c   1.000
_cell.angle_alpha   90.00
_cell.angle_beta   90.00
_cell.angle_gamma   90.00
#
_symmetry.space_group_name_H-M   'P 1'
#
loop_
_entity.id
_entity.type
_entity.pdbx_description
1 polymer ?
#
loop_
_entity_poly.entity_id
_entity_poly.type
_entity_poly.pdbx_seq_one_letter_code
_entity_poly.pdbx_strand_id
1 'polypeptide(L)'
;MADSSPGDHISVPRHQQTCLSAVNVPGGLGYVLDSVPYGFPALAGVSAQILAQRHAAALGFRELRPGAQPDLRARQAAALAVALAELASGQQLTTAARQILQARHPVSGPEVTVRTDGSADKQTGALSLGYQLNDQPYALSLRGVTGHEELAEREAIRMALAHARVLGYTRFHVQSDHMFHVRRYDEALIHRGRRKSSSLERLDALVDDLGPQVTFEYVSSLNTGAPHRMALHALALDRLARGEPLSRA
;
A
#
# COMPACT_ATOMS: atom_id res chain seq x y z
N MET A 1 -4.56 -7.28 -63.30
CA MET A 1 -5.37 -7.72 -62.15
C MET A 1 -4.62 -7.28 -60.91
N ALA A 2 -5.11 -6.21 -60.29
CA ALA A 2 -4.58 -5.69 -59.04
C ALA A 2 -5.23 -6.48 -57.90
N ASP A 3 -4.42 -7.11 -57.07
CA ASP A 3 -4.87 -7.72 -55.82
C ASP A 3 -4.06 -7.09 -54.70
N SER A 4 -4.60 -6.01 -54.15
CA SER A 4 -4.07 -5.31 -53.00
C SER A 4 -5.16 -5.36 -51.94
N SER A 5 -5.14 -6.41 -51.11
CA SER A 5 -5.92 -6.43 -49.87
C SER A 5 -5.35 -5.36 -48.93
N PRO A 6 -6.15 -4.36 -48.51
CA PRO A 6 -5.74 -3.50 -47.41
C PRO A 6 -5.89 -4.32 -46.13
N GLY A 7 -4.77 -4.76 -45.57
CA GLY A 7 -4.74 -5.22 -44.20
C GLY A 7 -5.18 -4.05 -43.33
N ASP A 8 -6.39 -4.11 -42.80
CA ASP A 8 -6.88 -3.20 -41.77
C ASP A 8 -5.93 -3.28 -40.58
N HIS A 9 -4.97 -2.35 -40.53
CA HIS A 9 -4.29 -2.02 -39.31
C HIS A 9 -5.32 -1.39 -38.38
N ILE A 10 -6.01 -2.23 -37.60
CA ILE A 10 -6.85 -1.77 -36.50
C ILE A 10 -5.91 -1.07 -35.52
N SER A 11 -5.80 0.25 -35.66
CA SER A 11 -5.02 1.08 -34.75
C SER A 11 -5.71 1.07 -33.40
N VAL A 12 -5.04 0.53 -32.38
CA VAL A 12 -5.53 0.60 -31.00
C VAL A 12 -5.64 2.09 -30.62
N PRO A 13 -6.79 2.56 -30.10
CA PRO A 13 -6.94 3.94 -29.65
C PRO A 13 -5.85 4.30 -28.64
N ARG A 14 -5.27 5.51 -28.73
CA ARG A 14 -4.14 5.94 -27.89
C ARG A 14 -4.39 5.76 -26.38
N HIS A 15 -5.63 5.91 -25.92
CA HIS A 15 -6.01 5.72 -24.51
C HIS A 15 -5.97 4.26 -24.04
N GLN A 16 -5.83 3.29 -24.95
CA GLN A 16 -5.66 1.86 -24.67
C GLN A 16 -4.20 1.40 -24.85
N GLN A 17 -3.29 2.33 -25.13
CA GLN A 17 -1.85 2.11 -25.23
C GLN A 17 -1.18 2.71 -23.99
N THR A 18 -0.20 2.01 -23.42
CA THR A 18 0.59 2.56 -22.31
C THR A 18 2.03 2.08 -22.33
N CYS A 19 2.92 2.88 -21.72
CA CYS A 19 4.33 2.55 -21.56
C CYS A 19 4.54 1.71 -20.31
N LEU A 20 5.33 0.64 -20.45
CA LEU A 20 5.70 -0.26 -19.37
C LEU A 20 7.22 -0.37 -19.26
N SER A 21 7.74 -0.08 -18.07
CA SER A 21 9.09 -0.49 -17.64
C SER A 21 8.96 -1.37 -16.41
N ALA A 22 9.54 -2.57 -16.42
CA ALA A 22 9.48 -3.50 -15.29
C ALA A 22 10.88 -3.97 -14.88
N VAL A 23 11.08 -4.18 -13.58
CA VAL A 23 12.36 -4.58 -12.99
C VAL A 23 12.13 -5.50 -11.79
N ASN A 24 12.91 -6.56 -11.70
CA ASN A 24 13.01 -7.38 -10.50
C ASN A 24 14.23 -6.89 -9.71
N VAL A 25 14.06 -6.68 -8.40
CA VAL A 25 15.14 -6.41 -7.45
C VAL A 25 15.14 -7.50 -6.39
N PRO A 26 16.23 -7.70 -5.62
CA PRO A 26 16.21 -8.65 -4.51
C PRO A 26 15.01 -8.39 -3.58
N GLY A 27 14.15 -9.40 -3.44
CA GLY A 27 12.96 -9.34 -2.59
C GLY A 27 11.79 -8.50 -3.11
N GLY A 28 11.88 -7.84 -4.27
CA GLY A 28 10.85 -6.90 -4.75
C GLY A 28 10.63 -6.89 -6.27
N LEU A 29 9.41 -6.54 -6.66
CA LEU A 29 8.96 -6.34 -8.04
C LEU A 29 8.61 -4.86 -8.21
N GLY A 30 9.14 -4.23 -9.27
CA GLY A 30 8.89 -2.84 -9.56
C GLY A 30 8.49 -2.64 -11.00
N TYR A 31 7.53 -1.78 -11.26
CA TYR A 31 7.22 -1.38 -12.62
C TYR A 31 6.63 0.03 -12.67
N VAL A 32 6.71 0.66 -13.84
CA VAL A 32 6.00 1.90 -14.14
C VAL A 32 4.98 1.59 -15.22
N LEU A 33 3.72 1.89 -14.93
CA LEU A 33 2.59 1.73 -15.83
C LEU A 33 1.90 3.09 -15.96
N ASP A 34 1.79 3.59 -17.19
CA ASP A 34 1.24 4.93 -17.48
C ASP A 34 1.87 6.05 -16.63
N SER A 35 3.20 6.05 -16.57
CA SER A 35 4.01 6.99 -15.75
C SER A 35 3.84 6.87 -14.23
N VAL A 36 3.00 5.96 -13.73
CA VAL A 36 2.82 5.71 -12.30
C VAL A 36 3.70 4.55 -11.85
N PRO A 37 4.58 4.74 -10.84
CA PRO A 37 5.41 3.68 -10.31
C PRO A 37 4.66 2.81 -9.31
N TYR A 38 4.82 1.49 -9.43
CA TYR A 38 4.26 0.48 -8.56
C TYR A 38 5.37 -0.42 -8.02
N GLY A 39 5.26 -0.74 -6.73
CA GLY A 39 6.15 -1.65 -6.03
C GLY A 39 5.35 -2.75 -5.37
N PHE A 40 5.89 -3.96 -5.38
CA PHE A 40 5.26 -5.12 -4.76
C PHE A 40 6.34 -6.05 -4.20
N PRO A 41 6.20 -6.62 -2.99
CA PRO A 41 7.16 -7.60 -2.51
C PRO A 41 7.24 -8.82 -3.45
N ALA A 42 8.39 -9.46 -3.59
CA ALA A 42 8.55 -10.60 -4.48
C ALA A 42 7.62 -11.75 -4.10
N LEU A 43 6.98 -12.38 -5.10
CA LEU A 43 6.15 -13.56 -4.93
C LEU A 43 6.74 -14.68 -5.80
N ALA A 44 6.86 -15.89 -5.24
CA ALA A 44 7.47 -17.01 -5.93
C ALA A 44 6.77 -17.28 -7.29
N GLY A 45 7.55 -17.44 -8.34
CA GLY A 45 7.03 -17.69 -9.70
C GLY A 45 6.44 -16.46 -10.40
N VAL A 46 6.52 -15.25 -9.83
CA VAL A 46 5.96 -14.04 -10.41
C VAL A 46 7.05 -13.00 -10.63
N SER A 47 7.18 -12.54 -11.88
CA SER A 47 8.08 -11.43 -12.24
C SER A 47 7.33 -10.11 -12.27
N ALA A 48 8.07 -9.00 -12.17
CA ALA A 48 7.52 -7.65 -12.32
C ALA A 48 6.80 -7.47 -13.67
N GLN A 49 7.31 -8.09 -14.74
CA GLN A 49 6.70 -8.05 -16.06
C GLN A 49 5.32 -8.74 -16.07
N ILE A 50 5.21 -9.93 -15.46
CA ILE A 50 3.94 -10.67 -15.38
C ILE A 50 2.91 -9.87 -14.58
N LEU A 51 3.30 -9.34 -13.42
CA LEU A 51 2.39 -8.54 -12.60
C LEU A 51 1.93 -7.28 -13.34
N ALA A 52 2.86 -6.56 -13.99
CA ALA A 52 2.52 -5.36 -14.73
C ALA A 52 1.58 -5.64 -15.92
N GLN A 53 1.75 -6.75 -16.63
CA GLN A 53 0.86 -7.17 -17.71
C GLN A 53 -0.56 -7.47 -17.20
N ARG A 54 -0.66 -8.19 -16.08
CA ARG A 54 -1.97 -8.48 -15.44
C ARG A 54 -2.64 -7.18 -14.96
N HIS A 55 -1.87 -6.27 -14.38
CA HIS A 55 -2.37 -4.97 -13.96
C HIS A 55 -2.84 -4.13 -15.15
N ALA A 56 -2.07 -4.07 -16.23
CA ALA A 56 -2.46 -3.34 -17.42
C ALA A 56 -3.75 -3.89 -18.05
N ALA A 57 -3.88 -5.22 -18.12
CA ALA A 57 -5.10 -5.86 -18.61
C ALA A 57 -6.31 -5.54 -17.73
N ALA A 58 -6.13 -5.51 -16.40
CA ALA A 58 -7.19 -5.14 -15.46
C ALA A 58 -7.65 -3.67 -15.61
N LEU A 59 -6.75 -2.77 -16.02
CA LEU A 59 -7.07 -1.38 -16.34
C LEU A 59 -7.61 -1.19 -17.77
N GLY A 60 -7.71 -2.26 -18.56
CA GLY A 60 -8.24 -2.21 -19.93
C GLY A 60 -7.25 -1.77 -21.00
N PHE A 61 -5.96 -1.68 -20.70
CA PHE A 61 -4.93 -1.44 -21.71
C PHE A 61 -4.82 -2.66 -22.64
N ARG A 62 -4.78 -2.41 -23.95
CA ARG A 62 -4.72 -3.45 -24.99
C ARG A 62 -3.34 -3.59 -25.61
N GLU A 63 -2.53 -2.54 -25.56
CA GLU A 63 -1.17 -2.53 -26.10
C GLU A 63 -0.19 -1.97 -25.07
N LEU A 64 0.88 -2.72 -24.81
CA LEU A 64 1.97 -2.34 -23.93
C LEU A 64 3.20 -2.01 -24.75
N ARG A 65 3.68 -0.76 -24.64
CA ARG A 65 4.91 -0.32 -25.29
C ARG A 65 6.06 -0.38 -24.28
N PRO A 66 7.24 -0.90 -24.66
CA PRO A 66 8.41 -0.80 -23.80
C PRO A 66 8.72 0.66 -23.46
N GLY A 67 8.90 0.96 -22.18
CA GLY A 67 9.41 2.25 -21.75
C GLY A 67 10.86 2.45 -22.22
N ALA A 68 11.24 3.70 -22.47
CA ALA A 68 12.62 4.04 -22.77
C ALA A 68 13.47 3.87 -21.49
N GLN A 69 14.26 2.79 -21.44
CA GLN A 69 15.23 2.44 -20.39
C GLN A 69 14.66 1.89 -19.06
N PRO A 70 15.46 1.10 -18.30
CA PRO A 70 15.05 0.61 -16.99
C PRO A 70 14.79 1.77 -16.03
N ASP A 71 13.51 1.99 -15.74
CA ASP A 71 13.04 3.14 -14.97
C ASP A 71 13.54 3.06 -13.52
N LEU A 72 14.37 4.03 -13.12
CA LEU A 72 14.84 4.22 -11.75
C LEU A 72 13.66 4.23 -10.77
N ARG A 73 12.51 4.80 -11.14
CA ARG A 73 11.31 4.84 -10.30
C ARG A 73 10.74 3.46 -10.03
N ALA A 74 10.80 2.53 -10.99
CA ALA A 74 10.38 1.14 -10.78
C ALA A 74 11.26 0.46 -9.72
N ARG A 75 12.58 0.63 -9.80
CA ARG A 75 13.52 0.07 -8.79
C ARG A 75 13.25 0.65 -7.41
N GLN A 76 13.00 1.95 -7.35
CA GLN A 76 12.72 2.67 -6.11
C GLN A 76 11.39 2.23 -5.48
N ALA A 77 10.35 2.03 -6.30
CA ALA A 77 9.06 1.52 -5.82
C ALA A 77 9.19 0.09 -5.29
N ALA A 78 9.93 -0.79 -5.98
CA ALA A 78 10.19 -2.14 -5.50
C ALA A 78 10.93 -2.14 -4.15
N ALA A 79 11.98 -1.32 -4.03
CA ALA A 79 12.75 -1.18 -2.79
C ALA A 79 11.88 -0.67 -1.63
N LEU A 80 11.02 0.32 -1.88
CA LEU A 80 10.06 0.83 -0.91
C LEU A 80 9.07 -0.26 -0.47
N ALA A 81 8.52 -1.04 -1.41
CA ALA A 81 7.60 -2.12 -1.08
C ALA A 81 8.24 -3.20 -0.18
N VAL A 82 9.53 -3.51 -0.40
CA VAL A 82 10.29 -4.42 0.47
C VAL A 82 10.46 -3.83 1.87
N ALA A 83 10.89 -2.58 1.97
CA ALA A 83 11.08 -1.91 3.26
C ALA A 83 9.77 -1.80 4.06
N LEU A 84 8.64 -1.55 3.39
CA LEU A 84 7.32 -1.54 3.99
C LEU A 84 6.88 -2.93 4.45
N ALA A 85 7.16 -3.98 3.68
CA ALA A 85 6.87 -5.37 4.10
C ALA A 85 7.69 -5.78 5.33
N GLU A 86 8.96 -5.36 5.39
CA GLU A 86 9.82 -5.59 6.54
C GLU A 86 9.28 -4.87 7.79
N LEU A 87 8.89 -3.60 7.66
CA LEU A 87 8.26 -2.85 8.76
C LEU A 87 6.93 -3.49 9.20
N ALA A 88 6.12 -3.95 8.25
CA ALA A 88 4.84 -4.59 8.54
C ALA A 88 4.99 -5.87 9.36
N SER A 89 6.08 -6.63 9.17
CA SER A 89 6.38 -7.85 9.93
C SER A 89 6.57 -7.60 11.44
N GLY A 90 6.82 -6.35 11.84
CA GLY A 90 7.08 -5.98 13.23
C GLY A 90 8.49 -6.37 13.72
N GLN A 91 9.35 -6.91 12.85
CA GLN A 91 10.75 -7.16 13.15
C GLN A 91 11.55 -5.85 13.15
N GLN A 92 12.74 -5.90 13.77
CA GLN A 92 13.65 -4.76 13.74
C GLN A 92 14.08 -4.48 12.29
N LEU A 93 13.83 -3.27 11.82
CA LEU A 93 14.26 -2.82 10.50
C LEU A 93 15.79 -2.87 10.36
N THR A 94 16.23 -3.43 9.25
CA THR A 94 17.58 -3.30 8.74
C THR A 94 17.91 -1.83 8.45
N THR A 95 19.19 -1.49 8.51
CA THR A 95 19.68 -0.14 8.18
C THR A 95 19.28 0.26 6.75
N ALA A 96 19.35 -0.67 5.81
CA ALA A 96 18.97 -0.44 4.42
C ALA A 96 17.47 -0.12 4.27
N ALA A 97 16.58 -0.89 4.90
CA ALA A 97 15.14 -0.62 4.85
C ALA A 97 14.81 0.75 5.48
N ARG A 98 15.43 1.09 6.62
CA ARG A 98 15.28 2.41 7.24
C ARG A 98 15.70 3.55 6.31
N GLN A 99 16.86 3.44 5.67
CA GLN A 99 17.35 4.44 4.72
C GLN A 99 16.41 4.59 3.52
N ILE A 100 15.85 3.49 3.01
CA ILE A 100 14.87 3.53 1.91
C ILE A 100 13.62 4.30 2.32
N LEU A 101 13.04 4.02 3.51
CA LEU A 101 11.85 4.71 3.99
C LEU A 101 12.12 6.22 4.15
N GLN A 102 13.25 6.57 4.79
CA GLN A 102 13.65 7.96 5.00
C GLN A 102 13.92 8.72 3.70
N ALA A 103 14.59 8.11 2.73
CA ALA A 103 14.87 8.74 1.44
C ALA A 103 13.61 8.98 0.59
N ARG A 104 12.48 8.35 0.93
CA ARG A 104 11.22 8.41 0.18
C ARG A 104 10.17 9.32 0.80
N HIS A 105 10.48 9.92 1.95
CA HIS A 105 9.55 10.78 2.65
C HIS A 105 10.23 12.10 3.03
N PRO A 106 9.83 13.24 2.45
CA PRO A 106 10.33 14.52 2.90
C PRO A 106 9.72 14.85 4.27
N VAL A 107 10.56 14.92 5.30
CA VAL A 107 10.15 15.38 6.62
C VAL A 107 10.28 16.91 6.66
N SER A 108 9.15 17.60 6.71
CA SER A 108 9.09 19.07 6.73
C SER A 108 9.00 19.68 8.13
N GLY A 109 8.80 18.86 9.16
CA GLY A 109 8.64 19.31 10.54
C GLY A 109 8.50 18.14 11.52
N PRO A 110 8.31 18.42 12.82
CA PRO A 110 8.21 17.40 13.86
C PRO A 110 6.86 16.67 13.90
N GLU A 111 5.84 17.21 13.24
CA GLU A 111 4.46 16.73 13.28
C GLU A 111 4.05 16.08 11.96
N VAL A 112 3.24 15.02 12.06
CA VAL A 112 2.66 14.32 10.93
C VAL A 112 1.15 14.11 11.10
N THR A 113 0.40 14.45 10.07
CA THR A 113 -0.99 14.01 9.91
C THR A 113 -1.02 12.62 9.32
N VAL A 114 -1.73 11.70 9.96
CA VAL A 114 -1.83 10.30 9.57
C VAL A 114 -3.26 10.01 9.18
N ARG A 115 -3.49 9.57 7.93
CA ARG A 115 -4.80 9.10 7.47
C ARG A 115 -4.68 7.65 7.07
N THR A 116 -5.57 6.79 7.54
CA THR A 116 -5.47 5.35 7.33
C THR A 116 -6.80 4.73 6.97
N ASP A 117 -6.77 3.63 6.23
CA ASP A 117 -7.91 2.75 5.97
C ASP A 117 -7.37 1.33 5.70
N GLY A 118 -8.14 0.33 6.08
CA GLY A 118 -7.79 -1.07 5.88
C GLY A 118 -8.91 -1.85 5.20
N SER A 119 -8.56 -2.60 4.17
CA SER A 119 -9.50 -3.46 3.46
C SER A 119 -9.16 -4.94 3.65
N ALA A 120 -10.19 -5.77 3.79
CA ALA A 120 -10.09 -7.23 3.84
C ALA A 120 -10.83 -7.87 2.67
N ASP A 121 -10.21 -8.86 2.05
CA ASP A 121 -10.85 -9.68 1.03
C ASP A 121 -11.91 -10.59 1.65
N LYS A 122 -13.17 -10.45 1.23
CA LYS A 122 -14.31 -11.20 1.81
C LYS A 122 -14.24 -12.72 1.58
N GLN A 123 -13.46 -13.20 0.61
CA GLN A 123 -13.34 -14.63 0.28
C GLN A 123 -12.16 -15.29 0.97
N THR A 124 -11.01 -14.61 0.98
CA THR A 124 -9.74 -15.17 1.43
C THR A 124 -9.29 -14.65 2.80
N GLY A 125 -9.90 -13.55 3.27
CA GLY A 125 -9.48 -12.83 4.46
C GLY A 125 -8.16 -12.07 4.28
N ALA A 126 -7.60 -11.99 3.07
CA ALA A 126 -6.36 -11.26 2.81
C ALA A 126 -6.52 -9.78 3.17
N LEU A 127 -5.53 -9.21 3.87
CA LEU A 127 -5.60 -7.84 4.36
C LEU A 127 -4.72 -6.91 3.51
N SER A 128 -5.19 -5.69 3.35
CA SER A 128 -4.52 -4.62 2.63
C SER A 128 -4.72 -3.30 3.36
N LEU A 129 -3.72 -2.44 3.28
CA LEU A 129 -3.66 -1.19 4.02
C LEU A 129 -3.40 -0.06 3.03
N GLY A 130 -4.09 1.06 3.25
CA GLY A 130 -3.78 2.34 2.62
C GLY A 130 -3.59 3.39 3.69
N TYR A 131 -2.56 4.22 3.56
CA TYR A 131 -2.38 5.36 4.46
C TYR A 131 -1.62 6.51 3.82
N GLN A 132 -1.78 7.69 4.40
CA GLN A 132 -1.04 8.89 4.06
C GLN A 132 -0.32 9.43 5.29
N LEU A 133 0.89 9.93 5.08
CA LEU A 133 1.65 10.71 6.06
C LEU A 133 1.78 12.14 5.50
N ASN A 134 1.16 13.11 6.16
CA ASN A 134 0.76 14.41 5.64
C ASN A 134 -0.13 14.24 4.40
N ASP A 135 0.47 14.13 3.21
CA ASP A 135 -0.24 13.80 1.96
C ASP A 135 0.47 12.72 1.13
N GLN A 136 1.62 12.21 1.60
CA GLN A 136 2.41 11.22 0.88
C GLN A 136 1.75 9.83 1.01
N PRO A 137 1.34 9.20 -0.10
CA PRO A 137 0.59 7.94 -0.06
C PRO A 137 1.48 6.71 0.05
N TYR A 138 1.00 5.72 0.80
CA TYR A 138 1.58 4.39 0.93
C TYR A 138 0.48 3.32 0.95
N ALA A 139 0.73 2.20 0.27
CA ALA A 139 -0.18 1.06 0.25
C ALA A 139 0.61 -0.24 0.32
N LEU A 140 0.05 -1.27 0.98
CA LEU A 140 0.65 -2.59 1.06
C LEU A 140 -0.40 -3.67 1.34
N SER A 141 -0.08 -4.90 0.96
CA SER A 141 -0.85 -6.09 1.35
C SER A 141 -0.10 -6.85 2.44
N LEU A 142 -0.80 -7.23 3.50
CA LEU A 142 -0.21 -7.96 4.63
C LEU A 142 -0.20 -9.45 4.35
N ARG A 143 0.93 -9.92 3.82
CA ARG A 143 1.08 -11.35 3.49
C ARG A 143 1.19 -12.22 4.73
N GLY A 144 0.55 -13.38 4.68
CA GLY A 144 0.53 -14.34 5.78
C GLY A 144 -0.38 -13.95 6.95
N VAL A 145 -1.12 -12.83 6.83
CA VAL A 145 -2.12 -12.41 7.80
C VAL A 145 -3.49 -12.48 7.14
N THR A 146 -4.43 -13.16 7.79
CA THR A 146 -5.83 -13.21 7.37
C THR A 146 -6.74 -12.67 8.48
N GLY A 147 -7.86 -12.07 8.09
CA GLY A 147 -8.87 -11.60 9.03
C GLY A 147 -9.97 -10.79 8.37
N HIS A 148 -10.48 -9.81 9.11
CA HIS A 148 -11.63 -8.98 8.75
C HIS A 148 -11.26 -7.49 8.71
N GLU A 149 -12.19 -6.66 8.26
CA GLU A 149 -11.99 -5.21 8.07
C GLU A 149 -11.48 -4.52 9.35
N GLU A 150 -12.06 -4.78 10.53
CA GLU A 150 -11.55 -4.16 11.78
C GLU A 150 -10.09 -4.55 12.13
N LEU A 151 -9.60 -5.70 11.65
CA LEU A 151 -8.19 -6.05 11.80
C LEU A 151 -7.33 -5.28 10.79
N ALA A 152 -7.81 -5.11 9.55
CA ALA A 152 -7.13 -4.32 8.54
C ALA A 152 -7.01 -2.85 8.99
N GLU A 153 -8.10 -2.23 9.47
CA GLU A 153 -8.10 -0.86 9.98
C GLU A 153 -7.05 -0.64 11.06
N ARG A 154 -7.00 -1.58 12.01
CA ARG A 154 -6.06 -1.54 13.12
C ARG A 154 -4.61 -1.67 12.68
N GLU A 155 -4.34 -2.59 11.76
CA GLU A 155 -3.01 -2.74 11.21
C GLU A 155 -2.62 -1.54 10.32
N ALA A 156 -3.58 -0.85 9.70
CA ALA A 156 -3.33 0.38 8.94
C ALA A 156 -2.85 1.50 9.87
N ILE A 157 -3.55 1.73 11.00
CA ILE A 157 -3.13 2.68 12.04
C ILE A 157 -1.74 2.32 12.57
N ARG A 158 -1.55 1.05 12.97
CA ARG A 158 -0.26 0.58 13.52
C ARG A 158 0.87 0.80 12.53
N MET A 159 0.66 0.43 11.27
CA MET A 159 1.66 0.54 10.22
C MET A 159 2.03 2.00 9.95
N ALA A 160 1.04 2.89 9.86
CA ALA A 160 1.28 4.30 9.59
C ALA A 160 2.04 4.98 10.75
N LEU A 161 1.66 4.71 12.01
CA LEU A 161 2.38 5.21 13.18
C LEU A 161 3.81 4.67 13.26
N ALA A 162 3.99 3.36 13.02
CA ALA A 162 5.32 2.75 13.02
C ALA A 162 6.21 3.35 11.92
N HIS A 163 5.66 3.59 10.73
CA HIS A 163 6.38 4.23 9.64
C HIS A 163 6.75 5.68 9.99
N ALA A 164 5.80 6.47 10.48
CA ALA A 164 6.05 7.84 10.92
C ALA A 164 7.15 7.91 12.00
N ARG A 165 7.16 7.00 12.97
CA ARG A 165 8.20 6.92 14.00
C ARG A 165 9.58 6.66 13.40
N VAL A 166 9.68 5.76 12.42
CA VAL A 166 10.94 5.46 11.71
C VAL A 166 11.47 6.67 10.92
N LEU A 167 10.56 7.50 10.41
CA LEU A 167 10.90 8.75 9.71
C LEU A 167 11.38 9.85 10.67
N GLY A 168 11.20 9.68 11.98
CA GLY A 168 11.66 10.62 13.00
C GLY A 168 10.63 11.67 13.41
N TYR A 169 9.36 11.50 13.05
CA TYR A 169 8.28 12.33 13.58
C TYR A 169 8.17 12.15 15.09
N THR A 170 7.83 13.24 15.79
CA THR A 170 7.71 13.27 17.25
C THR A 170 6.32 13.67 17.72
N ARG A 171 5.44 14.15 16.83
CA ARG A 171 4.02 14.45 17.06
C ARG A 171 3.17 13.82 15.98
N PHE A 172 2.08 13.16 16.36
CA PHE A 172 1.26 12.34 15.49
C PHE A 172 -0.20 12.73 15.64
N HIS A 173 -0.84 13.06 14.53
CA HIS A 173 -2.27 13.38 14.50
C HIS A 173 -2.99 12.38 13.59
N VAL A 174 -3.69 11.41 14.18
CA VAL A 174 -4.36 10.32 13.46
C VAL A 174 -5.79 10.69 13.15
N GLN A 175 -6.12 10.77 11.87
CA GLN A 175 -7.47 10.96 11.34
C GLN A 175 -8.00 9.63 10.83
N SER A 176 -9.11 9.16 11.40
CA SER A 176 -9.75 7.89 11.02
C SER A 176 -11.27 8.02 11.09
N ASP A 177 -11.96 7.33 10.19
CA ASP A 177 -13.42 7.15 10.22
C ASP A 177 -13.85 5.96 11.09
N HIS A 178 -12.90 5.20 11.65
CA HIS A 178 -13.18 4.06 12.51
C HIS A 178 -13.39 4.51 13.96
N MET A 179 -14.63 4.91 14.28
CA MET A 179 -15.03 5.49 15.58
C MET A 179 -14.55 4.69 16.80
N PHE A 180 -14.52 3.35 16.72
CA PHE A 180 -14.05 2.53 17.84
C PHE A 180 -12.59 2.85 18.22
N HIS A 181 -11.70 3.04 17.25
CA HIS A 181 -10.28 3.28 17.54
C HIS A 181 -10.05 4.72 17.99
N VAL A 182 -10.75 5.69 17.39
CA VAL A 182 -10.70 7.08 17.83
C VAL A 182 -11.14 7.19 19.29
N ARG A 183 -12.35 6.73 19.62
CA ARG A 183 -12.88 6.81 21.00
C ARG A 183 -12.03 6.03 21.98
N ARG A 184 -11.48 4.87 21.57
CA ARG A 184 -10.60 4.07 22.43
C ARG A 184 -9.41 4.87 22.95
N TYR A 185 -8.76 5.64 22.09
CA TYR A 185 -7.52 6.34 22.43
C TYR A 185 -7.79 7.76 22.92
N ASP A 186 -8.76 8.47 22.35
CA ASP A 186 -9.13 9.83 22.76
C ASP A 186 -9.82 9.85 24.14
N GLU A 187 -10.75 8.92 24.39
CA GLU A 187 -11.47 8.84 25.67
C GLU A 187 -10.78 7.91 26.69
N ALA A 188 -9.55 7.44 26.41
CA ALA A 188 -8.78 6.53 27.25
C ALA A 188 -9.52 5.23 27.66
N LEU A 189 -10.39 4.70 26.79
CA LEU A 189 -11.20 3.49 27.04
C LEU A 189 -10.43 2.16 26.90
N ILE A 190 -9.12 2.18 27.15
CA ILE A 190 -8.26 1.00 27.06
C ILE A 190 -8.52 0.09 28.26
N HIS A 191 -9.30 -0.98 28.07
CA HIS A 191 -9.46 -2.01 29.09
C HIS A 191 -8.19 -2.88 29.20
N ARG A 192 -7.28 -2.51 30.12
CA ARG A 192 -6.11 -3.32 30.49
C ARG A 192 -6.59 -4.56 31.26
N GLY A 193 -6.21 -5.77 30.82
CA GLY A 193 -6.54 -7.05 31.48
C GLY A 193 -7.67 -7.90 30.87
N ARG A 194 -8.37 -7.44 29.81
CA ARG A 194 -9.24 -8.33 29.02
C ARG A 194 -8.42 -9.06 27.94
N ARG A 195 -8.85 -10.26 27.55
CA ARG A 195 -8.28 -10.98 26.39
C ARG A 195 -8.45 -10.10 25.15
N LYS A 196 -7.33 -9.72 24.53
CA LYS A 196 -7.29 -8.94 23.30
C LYS A 196 -6.72 -9.82 22.19
N SER A 197 -6.94 -9.44 20.93
CA SER A 197 -6.15 -10.04 19.86
C SER A 197 -4.74 -9.42 19.86
N SER A 198 -3.75 -10.20 19.43
CA SER A 198 -2.34 -9.76 19.41
C SER A 198 -2.12 -8.48 18.61
N SER A 199 -2.92 -8.23 17.57
CA SER A 199 -2.90 -6.98 16.81
C SER A 199 -3.32 -5.77 17.64
N LEU A 200 -4.36 -5.90 18.48
CA LEU A 200 -4.76 -4.80 19.38
C LEU A 200 -3.72 -4.55 20.46
N GLU A 201 -3.09 -5.59 20.98
CA GLU A 201 -2.02 -5.45 21.97
C GLU A 201 -0.81 -4.73 21.39
N ARG A 202 -0.43 -5.03 20.13
CA ARG A 202 0.65 -4.31 19.44
C ARG A 202 0.33 -2.84 19.20
N LEU A 203 -0.91 -2.52 18.79
CA LEU A 203 -1.31 -1.12 18.60
C LEU A 203 -1.38 -0.38 19.94
N ASP A 204 -1.99 -0.97 20.96
CA ASP A 204 -2.05 -0.40 22.31
C ASP A 204 -0.64 -0.11 22.84
N ALA A 205 0.31 -1.06 22.71
CA ALA A 205 1.70 -0.86 23.14
C ALA A 205 2.41 0.25 22.36
N LEU A 206 2.15 0.39 21.06
CA LEU A 206 2.71 1.48 20.25
C LEU A 206 2.14 2.84 20.67
N VAL A 207 0.84 2.93 20.92
CA VAL A 207 0.20 4.17 21.37
C VAL A 207 0.68 4.54 22.79
N ASP A 208 0.78 3.56 23.70
CA ASP A 208 1.32 3.77 25.05
C ASP A 208 2.79 4.27 25.00
N ASP A 209 3.62 3.76 24.08
CA ASP A 209 5.02 4.19 23.86
C ASP A 209 5.13 5.64 23.31
N LEU A 210 4.23 6.02 22.39
CA LEU A 210 4.16 7.38 21.87
C LEU A 210 3.56 8.37 22.89
N GLY A 211 2.74 7.87 23.82
CA GLY A 211 2.16 8.63 24.91
C GLY A 211 1.35 9.85 24.45
N PRO A 212 1.50 11.02 25.09
CA PRO A 212 0.69 12.21 24.77
C PRO A 212 1.03 12.85 23.42
N GLN A 213 2.03 12.33 22.69
CA GLN A 213 2.40 12.85 21.38
C GLN A 213 1.51 12.36 20.24
N VAL A 214 0.66 11.34 20.49
CA VAL A 214 -0.32 10.86 19.53
C VAL A 214 -1.72 11.31 19.91
N THR A 215 -2.42 11.90 18.95
CA THR A 215 -3.82 12.34 19.09
C THR A 215 -4.66 11.65 18.03
N PHE A 216 -5.96 11.48 18.30
CA PHE A 216 -6.91 10.85 17.39
C PHE A 216 -8.08 11.79 17.12
N GLU A 217 -8.47 11.90 15.87
CA GLU A 217 -9.63 12.67 15.42
C GLU A 217 -10.53 11.78 14.58
N TYR A 218 -11.83 11.83 14.86
CA TYR A 218 -12.83 11.21 14.00
C TYR A 218 -13.10 12.12 12.80
N VAL A 219 -12.88 11.59 11.59
CA VAL A 219 -13.24 12.27 10.34
C VAL A 219 -14.21 11.41 9.55
N SER A 220 -15.21 12.02 8.91
CA SER A 220 -16.15 11.25 8.08
C SER A 220 -15.46 10.58 6.89
N SER A 221 -15.97 9.43 6.45
CA SER A 221 -15.40 8.61 5.38
C SER A 221 -15.17 9.32 4.03
N LEU A 222 -15.90 10.41 3.75
CA LEU A 222 -15.66 11.24 2.57
C LEU A 222 -14.25 11.87 2.56
N ASN A 223 -13.65 12.06 3.74
CA ASN A 223 -12.32 12.65 3.91
C ASN A 223 -11.19 11.58 3.95
N THR A 224 -11.51 10.29 4.09
CA THR A 224 -10.56 9.16 4.08
C THR A 224 -10.58 8.38 2.75
N GLY A 225 -11.30 8.88 1.74
CA GLY A 225 -11.46 8.17 0.46
C GLY A 225 -10.16 7.86 -0.29
N ALA A 226 -9.07 8.59 -0.05
CA ALA A 226 -7.78 8.29 -0.67
C ALA A 226 -7.12 7.04 -0.06
N PRO A 227 -6.89 6.95 1.27
CA PRO A 227 -6.49 5.71 1.94
C PRO A 227 -7.34 4.49 1.56
N HIS A 228 -8.67 4.62 1.53
CA HIS A 228 -9.56 3.51 1.17
C HIS A 228 -9.28 2.95 -0.23
N ARG A 229 -9.24 3.83 -1.24
CA ARG A 229 -8.92 3.44 -2.62
C ARG A 229 -7.55 2.80 -2.73
N MET A 230 -6.59 3.24 -1.92
CA MET A 230 -5.24 2.68 -1.89
C MET A 230 -5.22 1.27 -1.28
N ALA A 231 -5.97 1.03 -0.21
CA ALA A 231 -6.12 -0.31 0.38
C ALA A 231 -6.72 -1.28 -0.65
N LEU A 232 -7.84 -0.92 -1.28
CA LEU A 232 -8.47 -1.71 -2.34
C LEU A 232 -7.52 -1.96 -3.53
N HIS A 233 -6.72 -0.97 -3.90
CA HIS A 233 -5.75 -1.12 -4.97
C HIS A 233 -4.60 -2.08 -4.60
N ALA A 234 -4.07 -2.00 -3.38
CA ALA A 234 -3.08 -2.96 -2.90
C ALA A 234 -3.64 -4.39 -2.89
N LEU A 235 -4.89 -4.56 -2.47
CA LEU A 235 -5.57 -5.85 -2.52
C LEU A 235 -5.70 -6.38 -3.95
N ALA A 236 -6.15 -5.53 -4.88
CA ALA A 236 -6.26 -5.87 -6.30
C ALA A 236 -4.91 -6.31 -6.87
N LEU A 237 -3.83 -5.58 -6.57
CA LEU A 237 -2.47 -5.94 -6.99
C LEU A 237 -2.02 -7.31 -6.42
N ASP A 238 -2.34 -7.60 -5.16
CA ASP A 238 -2.01 -8.89 -4.56
C ASP A 238 -2.75 -10.06 -5.22
N ARG A 239 -4.04 -9.90 -5.52
CA ARG A 239 -4.83 -10.88 -6.29
C ARG A 239 -4.25 -11.09 -7.69
N LEU A 240 -3.93 -10.00 -8.40
CA LEU A 240 -3.30 -10.08 -9.72
C LEU A 240 -1.94 -10.77 -9.68
N ALA A 241 -1.13 -10.54 -8.64
CA ALA A 241 0.14 -11.23 -8.47
C ALA A 241 -0.06 -12.75 -8.31
N ARG A 242 -1.07 -13.17 -7.54
CA ARG A 242 -1.46 -14.58 -7.38
C ARG A 242 -2.13 -15.19 -8.61
N GLY A 243 -2.50 -14.36 -9.60
CA GLY A 243 -3.25 -14.81 -10.78
C GLY A 243 -4.72 -15.06 -10.49
N GLU A 244 -5.25 -14.48 -9.43
CA GLU A 244 -6.65 -14.56 -9.02
C GLU A 244 -7.48 -13.48 -9.73
N PRO A 245 -8.79 -13.73 -9.98
CA PRO A 245 -9.68 -12.69 -10.50
C PRO A 245 -9.87 -11.58 -9.46
N LEU A 246 -10.04 -10.33 -9.90
CA LEU A 246 -10.38 -9.22 -9.00
C LEU A 246 -11.72 -9.50 -8.30
N SER A 247 -11.82 -9.17 -7.02
CA SER A 247 -13.10 -9.29 -6.32
C SER A 247 -14.09 -8.29 -6.91
N ARG A 248 -15.35 -8.70 -7.06
CA ARG A 248 -16.42 -7.73 -7.32
C ARG A 248 -16.61 -6.93 -6.03
N ALA A 249 -16.49 -5.60 -6.15
CA ALA A 249 -16.84 -4.67 -5.08
C ALA A 249 -18.33 -4.79 -4.73
#